data_AF-A0A5D3J921-F1
#
_entry.id   AF-A0A5D3J921-F1
#
_cell.length_a   1.000
_cell.length_b   1.000
_cell.length_c   1.000
_cell.angle_alpha   90.00
_cell.angle_beta   90.00
_cell.angle_gamma   90.00
#
_symmetry.space_group_name_H-M   'P 1'
#
loop_
_entity.id
_entity.type
_entity.pdbx_description
1 polymer ?
#
loop_
_entity_poly.entity_id
_entity_poly.type
_entity_poly.pdbx_seq_one_letter_code
_entity_poly.pdbx_strand_id
1 'polypeptide(L)'
;FRAAVHHSSPIAVKCNILTSTYIPHPLLSQQAFSRFVQDYLVFGNAYLEKRTNRFGEVIALEPALAKYTRRGLDMDTYWFVQYGMTTQPYQFTKGSIFHLMEPDINQEIYGLPGYLSAIPSALLNESATLFRRKYYINGSHAGFIMYMTDAAQNQEDVNNLRNAMKSAKGPGNFRNLFMYSPNGKKDGLQIIPLSEVAAKDEFLNIKNVSRDDMMAAHRVPPQMMGIMPNNVGGFGDVEKASCVFVRNELMPLQKRLQELNRWLKDEIIRFATYSL
;
A
#
# COMPACT_ATOMS: atom_id res chain seq x y z
N PHE A 1 -1.56 -1.28 0.70
CA PHE A 1 -0.96 -0.04 1.21
C PHE A 1 0.56 0.11 1.02
N ARG A 2 1.32 -0.94 0.66
CA ARG A 2 2.80 -0.84 0.48
C ARG A 2 3.27 -0.52 -0.96
N ALA A 3 2.35 -0.25 -1.87
CA ALA A 3 2.64 -0.04 -3.30
C ALA A 3 3.56 1.17 -3.56
N ALA A 4 3.37 2.26 -2.81
CA ALA A 4 4.15 3.48 -2.97
C ALA A 4 4.51 4.11 -1.63
N VAL A 5 5.71 4.69 -1.54
CA VAL A 5 6.24 5.34 -0.33
C VAL A 5 5.34 6.49 0.15
N HIS A 6 4.84 7.30 -0.79
CA HIS A 6 3.93 8.41 -0.49
C HIS A 6 2.51 7.97 -0.14
N HIS A 7 2.22 6.67 -0.23
CA HIS A 7 0.98 6.08 0.23
C HIS A 7 1.14 5.35 1.58
N SER A 8 2.28 4.67 1.81
CA SER A 8 2.56 3.95 3.06
C SER A 8 3.04 4.85 4.20
N SER A 9 3.88 5.85 3.90
CA SER A 9 4.46 6.76 4.91
C SER A 9 3.39 7.55 5.69
N PRO A 10 2.37 8.16 5.03
CA PRO A 10 1.29 8.86 5.75
C PRO A 10 0.53 7.98 6.74
N ILE A 11 0.22 6.74 6.35
CA ILE A 11 -0.47 5.78 7.22
C ILE A 11 0.40 5.45 8.43
N ALA A 12 1.69 5.23 8.23
CA ALA A 12 2.64 4.93 9.30
C ALA A 12 2.75 6.11 10.30
N VAL A 13 2.87 7.34 9.81
CA VAL A 13 2.93 8.55 10.65
C VAL A 13 1.64 8.72 11.46
N LYS A 14 0.47 8.60 10.82
CA LYS A 14 -0.83 8.66 11.52
C LYS A 14 -0.90 7.61 12.62
N CYS A 15 -0.52 6.36 12.32
CA CYS A 15 -0.48 5.28 13.30
C CYS A 15 0.47 5.60 14.45
N ASN A 16 1.70 6.03 14.17
CA ASN A 16 2.71 6.34 15.19
C ASN A 16 2.29 7.48 16.12
N ILE A 17 1.68 8.55 15.59
CA ILE A 17 1.23 9.64 16.44
C ILE A 17 0.06 9.20 17.30
N LEU A 18 -0.94 8.51 16.72
CA LEU A 18 -2.08 7.99 17.48
C LEU A 18 -1.64 7.04 18.61
N THR A 19 -0.71 6.12 18.31
CA THR A 19 -0.20 5.17 19.30
C THR A 19 0.69 5.87 20.33
N SER A 20 1.51 6.86 19.95
CA SER A 20 2.32 7.63 20.91
C SER A 20 1.46 8.40 21.91
N THR A 21 0.28 8.86 21.49
CA THR A 21 -0.66 9.56 22.36
C THR A 21 -1.54 8.61 23.18
N TYR A 22 -1.58 7.32 22.87
CA TYR A 22 -2.42 6.36 23.59
C TYR A 22 -1.86 6.08 24.98
N ILE A 23 -2.75 6.08 25.99
CA ILE A 23 -2.41 5.70 27.36
C ILE A 23 -2.77 4.22 27.54
N PRO A 24 -1.78 3.31 27.71
CA PRO A 24 -2.02 1.88 27.81
C PRO A 24 -3.04 1.51 28.90
N HIS A 25 -3.87 0.50 28.60
CA HIS A 25 -4.88 -0.04 29.50
C HIS A 25 -4.60 -1.52 29.77
N PRO A 26 -4.84 -2.07 30.99
CA PRO A 26 -4.64 -3.49 31.28
C PRO A 26 -5.36 -4.44 30.31
N LEU A 27 -6.54 -4.04 29.83
CA LEU A 27 -7.32 -4.83 28.87
C LEU A 27 -6.88 -4.64 27.40
N LEU A 28 -6.15 -3.58 27.07
CA LEU A 28 -5.76 -3.24 25.70
C LEU A 28 -4.32 -2.73 25.69
N SER A 29 -3.39 -3.63 25.36
CA SER A 29 -1.96 -3.30 25.30
C SER A 29 -1.63 -2.29 24.20
N GLN A 30 -0.47 -1.63 24.33
CA GLN A 30 0.05 -0.72 23.31
C GLN A 30 0.14 -1.37 21.92
N GLN A 31 0.59 -2.63 21.87
CA GLN A 31 0.74 -3.38 20.62
C GLN A 31 -0.62 -3.75 20.03
N ALA A 32 -1.56 -4.17 20.86
CA ALA A 32 -2.93 -4.47 20.44
C ALA A 32 -3.62 -3.21 19.87
N PHE A 33 -3.48 -2.07 20.54
CA PHE A 33 -3.99 -0.79 20.06
C PHE A 33 -3.32 -0.35 18.74
N SER A 34 -2.01 -0.58 18.58
CA SER A 34 -1.30 -0.25 17.33
C SER A 34 -1.80 -1.07 16.13
N ARG A 35 -2.04 -2.38 16.33
CA ARG A 35 -2.68 -3.24 15.31
C ARG A 35 -4.11 -2.77 15.03
N PHE A 36 -4.83 -2.46 16.11
CA PHE A 36 -6.03 -1.63 16.20
C PHE A 36 -6.18 -0.60 15.08
N VAL A 37 -5.40 0.45 15.28
CA VAL A 37 -5.35 1.65 14.46
C VAL A 37 -4.86 1.34 13.04
N GLN A 38 -3.87 0.48 12.89
CA GLN A 38 -3.35 0.13 11.56
C GLN A 38 -4.40 -0.52 10.68
N ASP A 39 -5.18 -1.47 11.21
CA ASP A 39 -6.24 -2.12 10.45
C ASP A 39 -7.32 -1.12 10.04
N TYR A 40 -7.72 -0.21 10.95
CA TYR A 40 -8.68 0.85 10.64
C TYR A 40 -8.18 1.76 9.51
N LEU A 41 -6.95 2.26 9.63
CA LEU A 41 -6.36 3.16 8.64
C LEU A 41 -6.16 2.48 7.28
N VAL A 42 -5.88 1.18 7.23
CA VAL A 42 -5.63 0.44 5.98
C VAL A 42 -6.92 -0.05 5.35
N PHE A 43 -7.84 -0.61 6.10
CA PHE A 43 -9.02 -1.29 5.55
C PHE A 43 -10.32 -0.49 5.70
N GLY A 44 -10.32 0.62 6.44
CA GLY A 44 -11.55 1.28 6.87
C GLY A 44 -12.37 0.43 7.85
N ASN A 45 -11.79 -0.66 8.35
CA ASN A 45 -12.42 -1.64 9.22
C ASN A 45 -11.41 -2.12 10.24
N ALA A 46 -11.78 -2.14 11.51
CA ALA A 46 -10.98 -2.73 12.57
C ALA A 46 -11.87 -3.44 13.58
N TYR A 47 -11.34 -4.54 14.14
CA TYR A 47 -12.11 -5.43 15.00
C TYR A 47 -11.38 -5.69 16.31
N LEU A 48 -12.08 -5.59 17.43
CA LEU A 48 -11.59 -6.01 18.74
C LEU A 48 -12.50 -7.10 19.30
N GLU A 49 -11.91 -8.25 19.61
CA GLU A 49 -12.55 -9.35 20.32
C GLU A 49 -12.46 -9.13 21.82
N LYS A 50 -13.62 -8.99 22.46
CA LYS A 50 -13.79 -9.02 23.91
C LYS A 50 -13.68 -10.45 24.41
N ARG A 51 -12.54 -10.79 24.99
CA ARG A 51 -12.31 -12.08 25.64
C ARG A 51 -12.77 -12.03 27.07
N THR A 52 -13.57 -13.03 27.46
CA THR A 52 -14.13 -13.12 28.80
C THR A 52 -13.67 -14.38 29.51
N ASN A 53 -13.56 -14.33 30.84
CA ASN A 53 -13.40 -15.52 31.66
C ASN A 53 -14.74 -16.30 31.78
N ARG A 54 -14.72 -17.43 32.50
CA ARG A 54 -15.92 -18.25 32.74
C ARG A 54 -17.04 -17.53 33.52
N PHE A 55 -16.71 -16.46 34.23
CA PHE A 55 -17.65 -15.65 35.01
C PHE A 55 -18.19 -14.46 34.21
N GLY A 56 -17.75 -14.27 32.95
CA GLY A 56 -18.21 -13.20 32.07
C GLY A 56 -17.43 -11.89 32.18
N GLU A 57 -16.39 -11.82 33.02
CA GLU A 57 -15.54 -10.65 33.15
C GLU A 57 -14.61 -10.53 31.95
N VAL A 58 -14.39 -9.30 31.46
CA VAL A 58 -13.49 -9.03 30.35
C VAL A 58 -12.05 -9.13 30.84
N ILE A 59 -11.27 -10.01 30.22
CA ILE A 59 -9.85 -10.24 30.56
C ILE A 59 -8.89 -9.59 29.56
N ALA A 60 -9.32 -9.42 28.31
CA ALA A 60 -8.51 -8.82 27.25
C ALA A 60 -9.37 -8.38 26.06
N LEU A 61 -8.87 -7.38 25.33
CA LEU A 61 -9.37 -6.91 24.05
C LEU A 61 -8.32 -7.21 22.99
N GLU A 62 -8.61 -8.20 22.14
CA GLU A 62 -7.65 -8.71 21.16
C GLU A 62 -8.04 -8.30 19.74
N PRO A 63 -7.14 -7.66 18.97
CA PRO A 63 -7.44 -7.25 17.61
C PRO A 63 -7.50 -8.45 16.66
N ALA A 64 -8.67 -8.64 16.05
CA ALA A 64 -8.85 -9.61 14.98
C ALA A 64 -8.44 -8.98 13.63
N LEU A 65 -7.67 -9.72 12.83
CA LEU A 65 -7.14 -9.22 11.56
C LEU A 65 -8.28 -8.87 10.59
N ALA A 66 -8.43 -7.58 10.27
CA ALA A 66 -9.53 -7.09 9.45
C ALA A 66 -9.61 -7.73 8.06
N LYS A 67 -8.46 -8.12 7.48
CA LYS A 67 -8.40 -8.84 6.20
C LYS A 67 -9.18 -10.16 6.21
N TYR A 68 -9.22 -10.86 7.35
CA TYR A 68 -9.77 -12.21 7.49
C TYR A 68 -11.11 -12.26 8.24
N THR A 69 -11.45 -11.19 8.98
CA THR A 69 -12.75 -11.08 9.62
C THR A 69 -13.85 -10.82 8.59
N ARG A 70 -14.96 -11.55 8.69
CA ARG A 70 -16.17 -11.38 7.87
C ARG A 70 -17.38 -11.22 8.77
N ARG A 71 -18.28 -10.32 8.41
CA ARG A 71 -19.58 -10.11 9.06
C ARG A 71 -20.65 -10.97 8.38
N GLY A 72 -21.51 -11.59 9.19
CA GLY A 72 -22.67 -12.34 8.74
C GLY A 72 -23.79 -11.41 8.25
N LEU A 73 -24.77 -11.99 7.56
CA LEU A 73 -25.93 -11.26 7.01
C LEU A 73 -26.87 -10.72 8.09
N ASP A 74 -26.81 -11.29 9.29
CA ASP A 74 -27.57 -10.86 10.46
C ASP A 74 -26.98 -9.61 11.14
N MET A 75 -25.86 -9.08 10.61
CA MET A 75 -25.14 -7.91 11.12
C MET A 75 -24.56 -8.05 12.53
N ASP A 76 -24.73 -9.20 13.19
CA ASP A 76 -24.28 -9.45 14.56
C ASP A 76 -23.18 -10.53 14.63
N THR A 77 -23.17 -11.45 13.67
CA THR A 77 -22.25 -12.57 13.66
C THR A 77 -20.96 -12.19 12.94
N TYR A 78 -19.82 -12.60 13.50
CA TYR A 78 -18.52 -12.43 12.86
C TYR A 78 -17.82 -13.78 12.74
N TRP A 79 -17.04 -13.91 11.67
CA TRP A 79 -16.28 -15.10 11.32
C TRP A 79 -14.84 -14.72 11.05
N PHE A 80 -13.91 -15.55 11.50
CA PHE A 80 -12.53 -15.49 11.09
C PHE A 80 -12.26 -16.54 10.02
N VAL A 81 -11.96 -16.07 8.80
CA VAL A 81 -11.81 -16.93 7.61
C VAL A 81 -10.36 -16.89 7.14
N GLN A 82 -9.63 -17.99 7.34
CA GLN A 82 -8.31 -18.19 6.75
C GLN A 82 -8.44 -18.80 5.35
N TYR A 83 -7.51 -18.45 4.45
CA TYR A 83 -7.44 -19.07 3.14
C TYR A 83 -6.82 -20.47 3.25
N GLY A 84 -7.62 -21.49 2.97
CA GLY A 84 -7.20 -22.89 2.88
C GLY A 84 -8.40 -23.80 2.66
N MET A 85 -8.28 -24.82 1.81
CA MET A 85 -9.41 -25.74 1.50
C MET A 85 -9.86 -26.57 2.71
N THR A 86 -9.05 -26.65 3.77
CA THR A 86 -9.28 -27.54 4.92
C THR A 86 -9.58 -26.80 6.23
N THR A 87 -9.45 -25.48 6.27
CA THR A 87 -9.65 -24.71 7.51
C THR A 87 -11.11 -24.27 7.61
N GLN A 88 -11.84 -24.84 8.56
CA GLN A 88 -13.20 -24.40 8.87
C GLN A 88 -13.18 -22.94 9.40
N PRO A 89 -14.09 -22.08 8.94
CA PRO A 89 -14.25 -20.74 9.50
C PRO A 89 -14.50 -20.79 11.01
N TYR A 90 -13.82 -19.94 11.77
CA TYR A 90 -14.08 -19.80 13.21
C TYR A 90 -15.16 -18.75 13.44
N GLN A 91 -16.27 -19.12 14.07
CA GLN A 91 -17.30 -18.18 14.48
C GLN A 91 -16.89 -17.51 15.80
N PHE A 92 -16.87 -16.19 15.83
CA PHE A 92 -16.73 -15.47 17.09
C PHE A 92 -18.01 -15.59 17.92
N THR A 93 -17.87 -15.58 19.24
CA THR A 93 -19.01 -15.51 20.14
C THR A 93 -19.88 -14.29 19.82
N LYS A 94 -21.20 -14.47 19.72
CA LYS A 94 -22.13 -13.37 19.39
C LYS A 94 -21.97 -12.23 20.41
N GLY A 95 -21.82 -11.00 19.90
CA GLY A 95 -21.63 -9.81 20.73
C GLY A 95 -20.24 -9.69 21.41
N SER A 96 -19.27 -10.51 21.03
CA SER A 96 -17.88 -10.36 21.50
C SER A 96 -17.04 -9.43 20.62
N ILE A 97 -17.48 -9.10 19.40
CA ILE A 97 -16.71 -8.31 18.45
C ILE A 97 -17.20 -6.87 18.42
N PHE A 98 -16.30 -5.94 18.70
CA PHE A 98 -16.45 -4.53 18.35
C PHE A 98 -15.93 -4.30 16.93
N HIS A 99 -16.78 -3.81 16.03
CA HIS A 99 -16.41 -3.45 14.66
C HIS A 99 -16.41 -1.93 14.51
N LEU A 100 -15.22 -1.35 14.42
CA LEU A 100 -15.04 0.05 14.04
C LEU A 100 -14.99 0.11 12.51
N MET A 101 -15.95 0.81 11.91
CA MET A 101 -16.06 0.96 10.46
C MET A 101 -16.06 2.43 10.05
N GLU A 102 -15.32 2.78 9.00
CA GLU A 102 -15.44 4.08 8.34
C GLU A 102 -16.81 4.14 7.62
N PRO A 103 -17.56 5.24 7.67
CA PRO A 103 -18.81 5.34 6.91
C PRO A 103 -18.57 5.21 5.40
N ASP A 104 -19.43 4.45 4.72
CA ASP A 104 -19.44 4.32 3.27
C ASP A 104 -20.80 4.76 2.70
N ILE A 105 -20.79 5.25 1.46
CA ILE A 105 -22.01 5.73 0.77
C ILE A 105 -22.77 4.61 0.05
N ASN A 106 -22.14 3.46 -0.19
CA ASN A 106 -22.72 2.39 -1.01
C ASN A 106 -23.22 1.20 -0.18
N GLN A 107 -22.68 1.00 1.02
CA GLN A 107 -23.08 -0.09 1.91
C GLN A 107 -22.98 0.27 3.40
N GLU A 108 -23.67 -0.52 4.23
CA GLU A 108 -23.67 -0.39 5.70
C GLU A 108 -22.94 -1.55 6.41
N ILE A 109 -22.39 -2.50 5.65
CA ILE A 109 -21.80 -3.74 6.20
C ILE A 109 -20.32 -3.54 6.56
N TYR A 110 -19.56 -2.89 5.69
CA TYR A 110 -18.14 -2.58 5.87
C TYR A 110 -17.83 -1.13 5.54
N GLY A 111 -16.79 -0.61 6.19
CA GLY A 111 -16.23 0.68 5.84
C GLY A 111 -15.25 0.60 4.67
N LEU A 112 -14.98 1.76 4.07
CA LEU A 112 -13.97 1.92 3.02
C LEU A 112 -12.99 3.04 3.40
N PRO A 113 -11.68 2.85 3.19
CA PRO A 113 -10.70 3.88 3.55
C PRO A 113 -10.76 5.06 2.56
N GLY A 114 -10.67 6.28 3.07
CA GLY A 114 -10.81 7.50 2.26
C GLY A 114 -9.77 7.67 1.13
N TYR A 115 -8.63 6.96 1.19
CA TYR A 115 -7.60 7.04 0.16
C TYR A 115 -7.90 6.22 -1.11
N LEU A 116 -9.04 5.50 -1.18
CA LEU A 116 -9.35 4.62 -2.32
C LEU A 116 -9.26 5.33 -3.68
N SER A 117 -9.61 6.61 -3.74
CA SER A 117 -9.50 7.45 -4.94
C SER A 117 -8.07 7.58 -5.46
N ALA A 118 -7.06 7.48 -4.59
CA ALA A 118 -5.64 7.57 -4.95
C ALA A 118 -4.98 6.22 -5.25
N ILE A 119 -5.72 5.09 -5.23
CA ILE A 119 -5.17 3.77 -5.56
C ILE A 119 -4.62 3.71 -6.99
N PRO A 120 -5.30 4.21 -8.03
CA PRO A 120 -4.74 4.24 -9.38
C PRO A 120 -3.40 4.99 -9.41
N SER A 121 -3.32 6.15 -8.75
CA SER A 121 -2.08 6.94 -8.65
C SER A 121 -0.98 6.15 -7.91
N ALA A 122 -1.31 5.45 -6.81
CA ALA A 122 -0.34 4.62 -6.10
C ALA A 122 0.21 3.46 -6.95
N LEU A 123 -0.65 2.76 -7.69
CA LEU A 123 -0.25 1.65 -8.57
C LEU A 123 0.55 2.13 -9.78
N LEU A 124 0.21 3.30 -10.33
CA LEU A 124 0.97 3.93 -11.40
C LEU A 124 2.37 4.35 -10.90
N ASN A 125 2.44 4.91 -9.69
CA ASN A 125 3.69 5.29 -9.04
C ASN A 125 4.60 4.09 -8.75
N GLU A 126 4.01 2.97 -8.29
CA GLU A 126 4.70 1.69 -8.11
C GLU A 126 5.24 1.18 -9.45
N SER A 127 4.40 1.15 -10.48
CA SER A 127 4.74 0.67 -11.82
C SER A 127 5.90 1.45 -12.43
N ALA A 128 5.89 2.78 -12.32
CA ALA A 128 6.99 3.65 -12.76
C ALA A 128 8.31 3.33 -12.01
N THR A 129 8.23 3.01 -10.72
CA THR A 129 9.41 2.63 -9.91
C THR A 129 9.97 1.28 -10.33
N LEU A 130 9.10 0.28 -10.52
CA LEU A 130 9.48 -1.04 -10.99
C LEU A 130 10.08 -1.00 -12.40
N PHE A 131 9.52 -0.17 -13.29
CA PHE A 131 10.08 0.06 -14.61
C PHE A 131 11.50 0.62 -14.52
N ARG A 132 11.72 1.71 -13.78
CA ARG A 132 13.06 2.31 -13.62
C ARG A 132 14.09 1.33 -13.06
N ARG A 133 13.68 0.50 -12.09
CA ARG A 133 14.55 -0.54 -11.52
C ARG A 133 14.93 -1.59 -12.57
N LYS A 134 13.94 -2.09 -13.33
CA LYS A 134 14.19 -3.05 -14.43
C LYS A 134 15.04 -2.43 -15.54
N TYR A 135 14.79 -1.18 -15.86
CA TYR A 135 15.55 -0.42 -16.85
C TYR A 135 17.02 -0.30 -16.47
N TYR A 136 17.31 0.06 -15.21
CA TYR A 136 18.67 0.10 -14.69
C TYR A 136 19.35 -1.27 -14.70
N ILE A 137 18.64 -2.33 -14.27
CA ILE A 137 19.16 -3.71 -14.28
C ILE A 137 19.48 -4.19 -15.70
N ASN A 138 18.78 -3.70 -16.73
CA ASN A 138 19.00 -4.04 -18.13
C ASN A 138 20.04 -3.15 -18.84
N GLY A 139 20.93 -2.47 -18.10
CA GLY A 139 21.99 -1.66 -18.70
C GLY A 139 21.47 -0.37 -19.34
N SER A 140 20.37 0.20 -18.84
CA SER A 140 19.73 1.39 -19.41
C SER A 140 19.24 1.20 -20.84
N HIS A 141 18.62 0.05 -21.11
CA HIS A 141 17.87 -0.21 -22.33
C HIS A 141 16.57 -0.99 -21.99
N ALA A 142 15.50 -0.67 -22.70
CA ALA A 142 14.16 -1.26 -22.67
C ALA A 142 14.01 -2.40 -23.69
N GLY A 143 15.15 -2.90 -24.19
CA GLY A 143 15.23 -3.96 -25.18
C GLY A 143 15.43 -3.44 -26.61
N PHE A 144 15.76 -4.35 -27.50
CA PHE A 144 16.00 -4.05 -28.91
C PHE A 144 15.47 -5.15 -29.82
N ILE A 145 15.27 -4.81 -31.09
CA ILE A 145 15.02 -5.78 -32.16
C ILE A 145 16.34 -6.02 -32.88
N MET A 146 16.87 -7.23 -32.77
CA MET A 146 17.99 -7.68 -33.59
C MET A 146 17.43 -8.17 -34.92
N TYR A 147 17.69 -7.41 -35.99
CA TYR A 147 17.26 -7.70 -37.35
C TYR A 147 18.46 -8.26 -38.12
N MET A 148 18.34 -9.50 -38.59
CA MET A 148 19.39 -10.18 -39.36
C MET A 148 18.87 -10.48 -40.76
N THR A 149 19.56 -9.94 -41.76
CA THR A 149 19.25 -10.10 -43.19
C THR A 149 20.26 -10.96 -43.93
N ASP A 150 21.44 -11.14 -43.33
CA ASP A 150 22.50 -11.95 -43.91
C ASP A 150 22.03 -13.40 -44.05
N ALA A 151 22.30 -14.01 -45.20
CA ALA A 151 21.94 -15.38 -45.47
C ALA A 151 22.88 -16.30 -44.70
N ALA A 152 22.58 -16.55 -43.43
CA ALA A 152 23.34 -17.47 -42.61
C ALA A 152 23.33 -18.85 -43.29
N GLN A 153 24.51 -19.35 -43.69
CA GLN A 153 24.62 -20.64 -44.37
C GLN A 153 24.27 -21.83 -43.46
N ASN A 154 24.31 -21.64 -42.14
CA ASN A 154 24.01 -22.66 -41.14
C ASN A 154 22.86 -22.25 -40.21
N GLN A 155 21.79 -23.05 -40.21
CA GLN A 155 20.62 -22.86 -39.35
C GLN A 155 20.94 -23.02 -37.86
N GLU A 156 21.98 -23.77 -37.53
CA GLU A 156 22.41 -24.01 -36.15
C GLU A 156 22.93 -22.73 -35.49
N ASP A 157 23.71 -21.91 -36.21
CA ASP A 157 24.24 -20.65 -35.71
C ASP A 157 23.14 -19.62 -35.45
N VAL A 158 22.11 -19.58 -36.31
CA VAL A 158 20.92 -18.74 -36.11
C VAL A 158 20.17 -19.16 -34.85
N ASN A 159 20.04 -20.47 -34.60
CA ASN A 159 19.38 -20.99 -33.42
C ASN A 159 20.22 -20.73 -32.15
N ASN A 160 21.54 -20.84 -32.23
CA ASN A 160 22.46 -20.52 -31.13
C ASN A 160 22.41 -19.04 -30.76
N LEU A 161 22.42 -18.14 -31.74
CA LEU A 161 22.23 -16.70 -31.52
C LEU A 161 20.86 -16.39 -30.90
N ARG A 162 19.79 -17.00 -31.43
CA ARG A 162 18.44 -16.86 -30.86
C ARG A 162 18.38 -17.35 -29.41
N ASN A 163 19.00 -18.47 -29.11
CA ASN A 163 19.03 -19.05 -27.77
C ASN A 163 19.89 -18.22 -26.81
N ALA A 164 21.07 -17.75 -27.23
CA ALA A 164 21.90 -16.84 -26.45
C ALA A 164 21.14 -15.54 -26.11
N MET A 165 20.44 -14.97 -27.08
CA MET A 165 19.59 -13.79 -26.91
C MET A 165 18.41 -14.01 -25.97
N LYS A 166 17.79 -15.20 -26.01
CA LYS A 166 16.70 -15.59 -25.09
C LYS A 166 17.22 -15.81 -23.66
N SER A 167 18.43 -16.35 -23.54
CA SER A 167 19.10 -16.71 -22.28
C SER A 167 19.81 -15.55 -21.59
N ALA A 168 20.18 -14.49 -22.32
CA ALA A 168 20.75 -13.24 -21.77
C ALA A 168 19.75 -12.43 -20.90
N LYS A 169 18.62 -13.04 -20.50
CA LYS A 169 17.51 -12.40 -19.81
C LYS A 169 17.57 -12.65 -18.30
N GLY A 170 17.55 -11.58 -17.51
CA GLY A 170 17.20 -11.64 -16.08
C GLY A 170 15.67 -11.78 -15.87
N PRO A 171 15.22 -12.47 -14.80
CA PRO A 171 13.79 -12.68 -14.53
C PRO A 171 13.03 -11.35 -14.41
N GLY A 172 11.94 -11.21 -15.16
CA GLY A 172 11.06 -10.03 -15.14
C GLY A 172 11.45 -8.85 -16.04
N ASN A 173 12.51 -8.99 -16.85
CA ASN A 173 13.09 -7.93 -17.70
C ASN A 173 12.41 -7.75 -19.07
N PHE A 174 12.71 -6.62 -19.73
CA PHE A 174 12.27 -6.31 -21.09
C PHE A 174 12.63 -7.42 -22.08
N ARG A 175 11.84 -7.58 -23.14
CA ARG A 175 12.02 -8.65 -24.12
C ARG A 175 12.79 -8.11 -25.33
N ASN A 176 13.94 -8.71 -25.61
CA ASN A 176 14.61 -8.53 -26.89
C ASN A 176 13.89 -9.37 -27.95
N LEU A 177 13.76 -8.85 -29.16
CA LEU A 177 13.15 -9.53 -30.30
C LEU A 177 14.24 -9.86 -31.31
N PHE A 178 14.17 -11.06 -31.88
CA PHE A 178 15.06 -11.50 -32.96
C PHE A 178 14.22 -11.73 -34.22
N MET A 179 14.52 -10.99 -35.28
CA MET A 179 13.84 -11.09 -36.56
C MET A 179 14.85 -11.49 -37.63
N TYR A 180 14.64 -12.67 -38.22
CA TYR A 180 15.44 -13.19 -39.32
C TYR A 180 14.68 -13.04 -40.63
N SER A 181 15.26 -12.31 -41.58
CA SER A 181 14.67 -11.97 -42.87
C SER A 181 15.74 -12.07 -43.97
N PRO A 182 16.11 -13.29 -44.40
CA PRO A 182 17.18 -13.50 -45.38
C PRO A 182 16.92 -12.73 -46.68
N ASN A 183 17.97 -12.15 -47.27
CA ASN A 183 17.92 -11.29 -48.47
C ASN A 183 17.19 -9.94 -48.27
N GLY A 184 17.13 -9.43 -47.03
CA GLY A 184 16.64 -8.09 -46.71
C GLY A 184 17.60 -6.94 -47.14
N LYS A 185 17.26 -5.69 -46.81
CA LYS A 185 18.03 -4.49 -47.20
C LYS A 185 19.39 -4.36 -46.49
N LYS A 186 20.25 -3.50 -47.08
CA LYS A 186 21.72 -3.31 -47.03
C LYS A 186 22.59 -3.69 -45.81
N ASP A 187 22.08 -3.85 -44.59
CA ASP A 187 22.94 -4.18 -43.44
C ASP A 187 22.64 -5.60 -42.95
N GLY A 188 23.64 -6.49 -43.00
CA GLY A 188 23.51 -7.92 -42.67
C GLY A 188 23.02 -8.20 -41.24
N LEU A 189 23.39 -7.34 -40.28
CA LEU A 189 22.94 -7.37 -38.90
C LEU A 189 22.69 -5.95 -38.39
N GLN A 190 21.50 -5.71 -37.85
CA GLN A 190 21.11 -4.43 -37.27
C GLN A 190 20.52 -4.63 -35.87
N ILE A 191 20.84 -3.70 -34.98
CA ILE A 191 20.16 -3.54 -33.69
C ILE A 191 19.25 -2.32 -33.84
N ILE A 192 17.95 -2.56 -33.90
CA ILE A 192 16.93 -1.51 -33.89
C ILE A 192 16.53 -1.29 -32.43
N PRO A 193 16.95 -0.19 -31.79
CA PRO A 193 16.49 0.12 -30.44
C PRO A 193 14.98 0.33 -30.49
N LEU A 194 14.25 -0.27 -29.55
CA LEU A 194 12.85 0.10 -29.35
C LEU A 194 12.88 1.56 -28.85
N SER A 195 12.32 2.50 -29.61
CA SER A 195 12.41 3.93 -29.30
C SER A 195 11.92 4.22 -27.87
N GLU A 196 12.85 4.61 -27.01
CA GLU A 196 12.67 4.92 -25.58
C GLU A 196 12.57 6.41 -25.28
N VAL A 197 13.00 7.26 -26.22
CA VAL A 197 13.41 8.65 -25.93
C VAL A 197 12.24 9.50 -25.40
N ALA A 198 11.01 9.26 -25.86
CA ALA A 198 9.84 10.02 -25.41
C ALA A 198 9.33 9.61 -24.01
N ALA A 199 9.47 8.34 -23.62
CA ALA A 199 8.92 7.85 -22.35
C ALA A 199 9.80 8.22 -21.13
N LYS A 200 11.11 8.43 -21.33
CA LYS A 200 12.04 8.81 -20.26
C LYS A 200 11.65 10.11 -19.57
N ASP A 201 11.25 11.10 -20.36
CA ASP A 201 10.91 12.44 -19.87
C ASP A 201 9.59 12.47 -19.10
N GLU A 202 8.66 11.53 -19.38
CA GLU A 202 7.37 11.46 -18.70
C GLU A 202 7.42 10.76 -17.33
N PHE A 203 8.41 9.90 -17.04
CA PHE A 203 8.42 9.17 -15.76
C PHE A 203 8.50 10.09 -14.55
N LEU A 204 9.26 11.19 -14.65
CA LEU A 204 9.33 12.18 -13.59
C LEU A 204 7.96 12.85 -13.38
N ASN A 205 7.28 13.20 -14.47
CA ASN A 205 5.94 13.79 -14.42
C ASN A 205 4.93 12.82 -13.80
N ILE A 206 4.92 11.56 -14.24
CA ILE A 206 4.06 10.51 -13.67
C ILE A 206 4.33 10.37 -12.17
N LYS A 207 5.60 10.32 -11.74
CA LYS A 207 5.97 10.18 -10.32
C LYS A 207 5.58 11.38 -9.49
N ASN A 208 5.65 12.60 -10.04
CA ASN A 208 5.29 13.83 -9.36
C ASN A 208 3.77 13.97 -9.23
N VAL A 209 3.02 13.84 -10.33
CA VAL A 209 1.55 13.94 -10.29
C VAL A 209 0.95 12.89 -9.38
N SER A 210 1.37 11.62 -9.54
CA SER A 210 0.86 10.54 -8.67
C SER A 210 1.27 10.72 -7.21
N ARG A 211 2.44 11.33 -6.91
CA ARG A 211 2.81 11.71 -5.55
C ARG A 211 1.83 12.72 -4.98
N ASP A 212 1.53 13.77 -5.74
CA ASP A 212 0.69 14.87 -5.29
C ASP A 212 -0.76 14.40 -5.07
N ASP A 213 -1.30 13.51 -5.90
CA ASP A 213 -2.59 12.85 -5.68
C ASP A 213 -2.62 12.05 -4.36
N MET A 214 -1.58 11.25 -4.11
CA MET A 214 -1.47 10.47 -2.87
C MET A 214 -1.37 11.36 -1.64
N MET A 215 -0.64 12.47 -1.72
CA MET A 215 -0.55 13.46 -0.64
C MET A 215 -1.90 14.13 -0.38
N ALA A 216 -2.61 14.52 -1.45
CA ALA A 216 -3.94 15.13 -1.33
C ALA A 216 -4.96 14.18 -0.67
N ALA A 217 -4.92 12.89 -1.01
CA ALA A 217 -5.79 11.89 -0.40
C ALA A 217 -5.49 11.65 1.08
N HIS A 218 -4.22 11.68 1.47
CA HIS A 218 -3.81 11.42 2.86
C HIS A 218 -3.83 12.64 3.77
N ARG A 219 -3.69 13.84 3.21
CA ARG A 219 -3.68 15.13 3.93
C ARG A 219 -2.62 15.21 5.03
N VAL A 220 -1.50 14.51 4.86
CA VAL A 220 -0.36 14.56 5.80
C VAL A 220 0.64 15.60 5.31
N PRO A 221 1.15 16.50 6.18
CA PRO A 221 2.18 17.45 5.81
C PRO A 221 3.43 16.76 5.23
N PRO A 222 3.97 17.21 4.09
CA PRO A 222 5.14 16.59 3.45
C PRO A 222 6.36 16.42 4.37
N GLN A 223 6.58 17.37 5.29
CA GLN A 223 7.70 17.34 6.24
C GLN A 223 7.63 16.13 7.17
N MET A 224 6.43 15.73 7.59
CA MET A 224 6.24 14.54 8.43
C MET A 224 6.45 13.24 7.66
N MET A 225 6.31 13.27 6.34
CA MET A 225 6.51 12.11 5.47
C MET A 225 7.98 11.91 5.08
N GLY A 226 8.88 12.80 5.51
CA GLY A 226 10.29 12.80 5.12
C GLY A 226 10.52 13.32 3.69
N ILE A 227 9.58 14.10 3.13
CA ILE A 227 9.76 14.71 1.81
C ILE A 227 10.66 15.94 1.95
N MET A 228 11.67 16.04 1.09
CA MET A 228 12.53 17.22 0.98
C MET A 228 11.89 18.29 0.07
N PRO A 229 11.98 19.58 0.43
CA PRO A 229 11.47 20.66 -0.41
C PRO A 229 12.31 20.78 -1.69
N ASN A 230 11.64 21.05 -2.82
CA ASN A 230 12.30 21.27 -4.10
C ASN A 230 12.71 22.74 -4.32
N ASN A 231 12.31 23.65 -3.44
CA ASN A 231 12.52 25.09 -3.54
C ASN A 231 13.32 25.64 -2.33
N VAL A 232 14.02 26.76 -2.55
CA VAL A 232 14.89 27.39 -1.54
C VAL A 232 14.11 27.89 -0.31
N GLY A 233 12.81 28.16 -0.46
CA GLY A 233 11.94 28.64 0.62
C GLY A 233 11.44 27.57 1.60
N GLY A 234 11.66 26.28 1.33
CA GLY A 234 11.23 25.19 2.21
C GLY A 234 9.70 25.07 2.36
N PHE A 235 9.25 24.32 3.37
CA PHE A 235 7.82 24.11 3.66
C PHE A 235 7.27 25.01 4.79
N GLY A 236 8.07 25.98 5.28
CA GLY A 236 7.70 26.83 6.41
C GLY A 236 7.77 26.14 7.77
N ASP A 237 6.98 26.66 8.72
CA ASP A 237 6.96 26.26 10.13
C ASP A 237 6.36 24.85 10.33
N VAL A 238 7.21 23.90 10.71
CA VAL A 238 6.83 22.48 10.90
C VAL A 238 5.94 22.29 12.12
N GLU A 239 6.14 23.07 13.18
CA GLU A 239 5.35 22.97 14.41
C GLU A 239 3.89 23.35 14.13
N LYS A 240 3.66 24.49 13.46
CA LYS A 240 2.31 24.91 13.07
C LYS A 240 1.62 23.91 12.16
N ALA A 241 2.33 23.38 11.16
CA ALA A 241 1.78 22.36 10.26
C ALA A 241 1.39 21.09 11.04
N SER A 242 2.19 20.71 12.04
CA SER A 242 1.93 19.57 12.92
C SER A 242 0.69 19.77 13.77
N CYS A 243 0.55 20.93 14.42
CA CYS A 243 -0.62 21.23 15.23
C CYS A 243 -1.92 21.23 14.41
N VAL A 244 -1.92 21.83 13.22
CA VAL A 244 -3.09 21.84 12.31
C VAL A 244 -3.44 20.43 11.86
N PHE A 245 -2.44 19.62 11.49
CA PHE A 245 -2.62 18.23 11.11
C PHE A 245 -3.23 17.40 12.24
N VAL A 246 -2.66 17.48 13.44
CA VAL A 246 -3.17 16.75 14.62
C VAL A 246 -4.61 17.15 14.92
N ARG A 247 -4.90 18.46 14.91
CA ARG A 247 -6.24 19.00 15.18
C ARG A 247 -7.30 18.51 14.18
N ASN A 248 -6.97 18.52 12.89
CA ASN A 248 -7.95 18.27 11.81
C ASN A 248 -8.01 16.81 11.37
N GLU A 249 -6.92 16.05 11.49
CA GLU A 249 -6.84 14.65 11.03
C GLU A 249 -6.84 13.66 12.19
N LEU A 250 -6.02 13.90 13.23
CA LEU A 250 -5.81 12.89 14.27
C LEU A 250 -6.84 12.97 15.41
N MET A 251 -7.23 14.16 15.86
CA MET A 251 -8.26 14.28 16.91
C MET A 251 -9.61 13.67 16.49
N PRO A 252 -10.09 13.83 15.22
CA PRO A 252 -11.27 13.11 14.78
C PRO A 252 -11.09 11.59 14.80
N LEU A 253 -9.92 11.08 14.39
CA LEU A 253 -9.60 9.65 14.47
C LEU A 253 -9.58 9.15 15.92
N GLN A 254 -8.99 9.90 16.85
CA GLN A 254 -9.02 9.59 18.28
C GLN A 254 -10.47 9.47 18.79
N LYS A 255 -11.36 10.39 18.39
CA LYS A 255 -12.78 10.32 18.75
C LYS A 255 -13.49 9.09 18.18
N ARG A 256 -13.18 8.71 16.94
CA ARG A 256 -13.71 7.46 16.32
C ARG A 256 -13.23 6.24 17.10
N LEU A 257 -11.95 6.16 17.44
CA LEU A 257 -11.37 5.07 18.21
C LEU A 257 -12.00 4.96 19.61
N GLN A 258 -12.35 6.08 20.23
CA GLN A 258 -13.04 6.14 21.53
C GLN A 258 -14.49 5.62 21.51
N GLU A 259 -15.08 5.33 20.35
CA GLU A 259 -16.40 4.69 20.28
C GLU A 259 -16.42 3.32 20.97
N LEU A 260 -15.26 2.64 21.05
CA LEU A 260 -15.06 1.42 21.83
C LEU A 260 -15.51 1.61 23.28
N ASN A 261 -15.19 2.76 23.89
CA ASN A 261 -15.50 3.04 25.29
C ASN A 261 -17.02 3.06 25.54
N ARG A 262 -17.79 3.56 24.56
CA ARG A 262 -19.26 3.55 24.64
C ARG A 262 -19.82 2.14 24.53
N TRP A 263 -19.22 1.30 23.68
CA TRP A 263 -19.62 -0.08 23.51
C TRP A 263 -19.35 -0.93 24.76
N LEU A 264 -18.19 -0.74 25.41
CA LEU A 264 -17.84 -1.42 26.67
C LEU A 264 -18.44 -0.78 27.91
N LYS A 265 -18.91 0.46 27.82
CA LYS A 265 -19.30 1.32 28.96
C LYS A 265 -18.15 1.48 29.97
N ASP A 266 -16.92 1.52 29.46
CA ASP A 266 -15.68 1.64 30.24
C ASP A 266 -14.65 2.48 29.47
N GLU A 267 -13.78 3.20 30.18
CA GLU A 267 -12.83 4.14 29.59
C GLU A 267 -11.50 3.45 29.22
N ILE A 268 -11.56 2.59 28.19
CA ILE A 268 -10.39 1.82 27.74
C ILE A 268 -9.42 2.65 26.91
N ILE A 269 -9.91 3.30 25.85
CA ILE A 269 -9.09 4.10 24.95
C ILE A 269 -9.04 5.55 25.45
N ARG A 270 -7.86 5.96 25.92
CA ARG A 270 -7.57 7.32 26.37
C ARG A 270 -6.34 7.85 25.65
N PHE A 271 -6.33 9.16 25.43
CA PHE A 271 -5.21 9.83 24.78
C PHE A 271 -4.65 10.93 25.67
N ALA A 272 -3.33 11.00 25.76
CA ALA A 272 -2.61 12.15 26.28
C ALA A 272 -2.74 13.33 25.30
N THR A 273 -2.60 14.54 25.82
CA THR A 273 -2.51 15.74 24.98
C THR A 273 -1.27 15.65 24.11
N TYR A 274 -1.43 15.91 22.81
CA TYR A 274 -0.30 15.98 21.89
C TYR A 274 0.57 17.21 22.23
N SER A 275 1.85 16.96 22.49
CA SER A 275 2.89 17.98 22.66
C SER A 275 4.06 17.68 21.74
N LEU A 276 4.65 18.73 21.16
CA LEU A 276 5.88 18.66 20.36
C LEU A 276 7.13 18.58 21.24
#